data_AF-A0A1I1LW15-F1
#
_entry.id   AF-A0A1I1LW15-F1
#
_cell.length_a   1.000
_cell.length_b   1.000
_cell.length_c   1.000
_cell.angle_alpha   90.00
_cell.angle_beta   90.00
_cell.angle_gamma   90.00
#
_symmetry.space_group_name_H-M   'P 1'
#
loop_
_entity.id
_entity.type
_entity.pdbx_description
1 polymer ?
#
loop_
_entity_poly.entity_id
_entity_poly.type
_entity_poly.pdbx_seq_one_letter_code
_entity_poly.pdbx_strand_id
1 'polypeptide(L)' 'MDKRSQLAEQALDIHGVVTVRELLTHHQNIELEIATSTRKEIEETLNELAELGLEIVRNELLKRELHKPADNFGKEVAED' A
#
# COMPACT_ATOMS: atom_id res chain seq x y z
N MET A 1 21.36 -4.66 4.26
CA MET A 1 19.92 -4.67 3.91
C MET A 1 19.78 -5.09 2.46
N ASP A 2 18.78 -5.92 2.17
CA ASP A 2 18.43 -6.30 0.78
C ASP A 2 18.00 -5.05 -0.01
N LYS A 3 18.21 -5.06 -1.33
CA LYS A 3 17.83 -3.96 -2.23
C LYS A 3 16.34 -3.64 -2.12
N ARG A 4 15.50 -4.68 -2.00
CA ARG A 4 14.04 -4.50 -1.82
C ARG A 4 13.71 -3.67 -0.60
N SER A 5 14.29 -4.01 0.56
CA SER A 5 14.05 -3.28 1.80
C SER A 5 14.57 -1.84 1.74
N GLN A 6 15.70 -1.60 1.06
CA GLN A 6 16.20 -0.23 0.84
C GLN A 6 15.23 0.60 0.00
N LEU A 7 14.67 0.04 -1.08
CA LEU A 7 13.68 0.73 -1.91
C LEU A 7 12.37 0.95 -1.15
N ALA A 8 11.95 -0.01 -0.33
CA ALA A 8 10.76 0.12 0.50
C ALA A 8 10.91 1.25 1.54
N GLU A 9 12.06 1.36 2.19
CA GLU A 9 12.37 2.46 3.11
C GLU A 9 12.41 3.81 2.39
N GLN A 10 13.10 3.90 1.24
CA GLN A 10 13.17 5.14 0.46
C GLN A 10 11.80 5.58 -0.09
N ALA A 11 10.92 4.62 -0.40
CA ALA A 11 9.58 4.93 -0.87
C ALA A 11 8.72 5.64 0.19
N LEU A 12 9.00 5.46 1.50
CA LEU A 12 8.31 6.21 2.56
C LEU A 12 8.61 7.72 2.52
N ASP A 13 9.72 8.13 1.91
CA ASP A 13 10.09 9.54 1.81
C ASP A 13 9.40 10.26 0.63
N ILE A 14 8.75 9.52 -0.27
CA ILE A 14 8.04 10.06 -1.43
C ILE A 14 6.70 10.67 -0.98
N HIS A 15 6.39 11.85 -1.53
CA HIS A 15 5.16 12.58 -1.18
C HIS A 15 3.91 11.72 -1.41
N GLY A 16 2.98 11.75 -0.46
CA GLY A 16 1.71 11.04 -0.54
C GLY A 16 1.79 9.56 -0.20
N VAL A 17 2.98 8.95 -0.09
CA VAL A 17 3.10 7.56 0.39
C VAL A 17 2.81 7.53 1.89
N VAL A 18 1.80 6.75 2.29
CA VAL A 18 1.37 6.64 3.70
C VAL A 18 1.65 5.27 4.30
N THR A 19 1.75 4.24 3.45
CA THR A 19 2.04 2.88 3.88
C THR A 19 2.95 2.21 2.86
N VAL A 20 3.94 1.46 3.35
CA VAL A 20 4.75 0.53 2.56
C VAL A 20 4.70 -0.84 3.23
N ARG A 21 4.36 -1.90 2.48
CA ARG A 21 4.36 -3.29 2.95
C ARG A 21 5.26 -4.12 2.05
N GLU A 22 6.26 -4.76 2.64
CA GLU A 22 7.04 -5.79 1.94
C GLU A 22 6.30 -7.13 2.01
N LEU A 23 6.06 -7.75 0.85
CA LEU A 23 5.42 -9.04 0.73
C LEU A 23 6.47 -10.11 0.41
N LEU A 24 6.29 -11.32 0.96
CA LEU A 24 7.16 -12.47 0.73
C LEU A 24 6.79 -13.21 -0.56
N THR A 25 6.68 -12.46 -1.65
CA THR A 25 6.35 -12.93 -3.00
C THR A 25 7.54 -12.72 -3.94
N HIS A 26 7.59 -13.48 -5.03
CA HIS A 26 8.70 -13.38 -6.00
C HIS A 26 8.57 -12.14 -6.90
N HIS A 27 7.33 -11.74 -7.20
CA HIS A 27 6.94 -10.52 -7.90
C HIS A 27 5.81 -9.84 -7.12
N GLN A 28 5.53 -8.56 -7.40
CA GLN A 28 4.53 -7.80 -6.62
C GLN A 28 4.85 -7.88 -5.12
N ASN A 29 6.10 -7.61 -4.79
CA ASN A 29 6.68 -7.85 -3.47
C ASN A 29 6.78 -6.59 -2.60
N ILE A 30 6.28 -5.45 -3.11
CA ILE A 30 6.09 -4.21 -2.37
C ILE A 30 4.68 -3.71 -2.72
N GLU A 31 3.89 -3.48 -1.68
CA GLU A 31 2.59 -2.82 -1.77
C GLU A 31 2.69 -1.43 -1.14
N LEU A 32 2.12 -0.43 -1.81
CA LEU A 32 2.15 0.98 -1.42
C LEU A 32 0.73 1.52 -1.33
N GLU A 33 0.47 2.31 -0.31
CA GLU A 33 -0.74 3.14 -0.24
C GLU A 33 -0.35 4.60 -0.39
N ILE A 34 -1.05 5.29 -1.31
CA ILE A 34 -0.81 6.70 -1.64
C ILE A 34 -2.08 7.49 -1.32
N ALA A 35 -1.94 8.55 -0.53
CA ALA A 35 -3.00 9.47 -0.18
C ALA A 35 -2.65 10.90 -0.67
N THR A 36 -3.34 11.35 -1.71
CA THR A 36 -3.13 12.66 -2.35
C THR A 36 -4.48 13.31 -2.65
N SER A 37 -4.47 14.63 -2.92
CA SER A 37 -5.69 15.43 -3.13
C SER A 37 -6.08 15.54 -4.60
N THR A 38 -5.12 15.37 -5.51
CA THR A 38 -5.35 15.55 -6.95
C THR A 38 -4.80 14.40 -7.78
N ARG A 39 -5.39 14.18 -8.95
CA ARG A 39 -4.88 13.19 -9.91
C ARG A 39 -3.46 13.51 -10.38
N LYS A 40 -3.09 14.79 -10.45
CA LYS A 40 -1.74 15.23 -10.85
C LYS A 40 -0.71 14.76 -9.83
N GLU A 41 -1.00 14.90 -8.54
CA GLU A 41 -0.13 14.40 -7.47
C GLU A 41 0.03 12.87 -7.51
N ILE A 42 -1.03 12.13 -7.89
CA ILE A 42 -0.91 10.68 -8.12
C ILE A 42 0.10 10.39 -9.22
N GLU A 43 -0.02 11.06 -10.38
CA GLU A 43 0.89 10.85 -11.51
C GLU A 43 2.34 11.23 -11.16
N GLU A 44 2.55 12.31 -10.42
CA GLU A 44 3.87 12.73 -9.92
C GLU A 44 4.47 11.67 -8.98
N THR A 45 3.69 11.20 -8.00
CA THR A 45 4.11 10.15 -7.05
C THR A 45 4.52 8.86 -7.78
N LEU A 46 3.73 8.43 -8.77
CA LEU A 46 4.04 7.22 -9.55
C LEU A 46 5.32 7.37 -10.37
N ASN A 47 5.59 8.55 -10.91
CA ASN A 47 6.84 8.82 -11.63
C ASN A 47 8.04 8.78 -10.68
N GLU A 48 7.95 9.40 -9.50
CA GLU A 48 9.00 9.36 -8.48
C GLU A 48 9.30 7.92 -8.03
N LEU A 49 8.27 7.10 -7.83
CA LEU A 49 8.42 5.68 -7.50
C LEU A 49 9.12 4.89 -8.63
N ALA A 50 8.80 5.18 -9.89
CA ALA A 50 9.47 4.57 -11.03
C ALA A 50 10.93 5.02 -11.14
N GLU A 51 11.23 6.29 -10.91
CA GLU A 51 12.59 6.86 -10.89
C GLU A 51 13.43 6.29 -9.73
N LEU A 52 12.81 6.00 -8.59
CA LEU A 52 13.43 5.28 -7.47
C LEU A 52 13.85 3.85 -7.86
N GLY A 53 13.25 3.29 -8.92
CA GLY A 53 13.56 1.97 -9.45
C GLY A 53 12.54 0.89 -9.08
N LEU A 54 11.33 1.29 -8.66
CA LEU A 54 10.21 0.38 -8.48
C LEU A 54 9.47 0.18 -9.80
N GLU A 55 9.15 -1.07 -10.13
CA GLU A 55 8.29 -1.39 -11.27
C GLU A 55 6.83 -1.37 -10.84
N ILE A 56 6.05 -0.44 -11.37
CA ILE A 56 4.61 -0.37 -11.12
C ILE A 56 3.90 -1.38 -12.01
N VAL A 57 3.63 -2.55 -11.44
CA VAL A 57 2.93 -3.66 -12.12
C VAL A 57 1.41 -3.59 -11.95
N ARG A 58 0.91 -2.86 -10.95
CA ARG A 58 -0.52 -2.69 -10.68
C ARG A 58 -0.77 -1.40 -9.89
N ASN A 59 -1.86 -0.72 -10.22
CA ASN A 59 -2.36 0.45 -9.51
C ASN A 59 -3.88 0.30 -9.31
N GLU A 60 -4.35 0.60 -8.10
CA GLU A 60 -5.77 0.67 -7.78
C GLU A 60 -6.13 2.03 -7.18
N LEU A 61 -7.15 2.69 -7.76
CA LEU A 61 -7.73 3.89 -7.16
C LEU A 61 -8.93 3.51 -6.30
N LEU A 62 -8.76 3.62 -4.98
CA LEU A 62 -9.83 3.36 -4.03
C LEU A 62 -10.76 4.57 -3.92
N LYS A 63 -12.01 4.43 -4.36
CA LYS A 63 -13.03 5.49 -4.24
C LYS A 63 -13.70 5.50 -2.86
N ARG A 64 -13.96 4.33 -2.31
CA ARG A 64 -14.66 4.15 -1.03
C ARG A 64 -14.41 2.74 -0.53
N GLU A 65 -14.11 2.64 0.75
CA GLU A 65 -14.07 1.39 1.48
C GLU A 65 -15.17 1.39 2.55
N LEU A 66 -15.81 0.25 2.75
CA LEU A 66 -16.84 0.06 3.77
C LEU A 66 -16.44 -1.16 4.59
N HIS A 67 -16.20 -0.95 5.87
CA HIS A 67 -15.81 -2.02 6.79
C HIS A 67 -16.97 -2.38 7.71
N LYS A 68 -17.20 -3.68 7.91
CA LYS A 68 -18.00 -4.19 9.03
C LYS A 68 -17.06 -4.92 9.98
N PRO A 69 -16.53 -4.24 11.03
CA PRO A 69 -15.62 -4.90 11.96
C PRO A 69 -16.36 -6.00 12.73
N ALA A 70 -15.86 -7.23 12.61
CA ALA A 70 -16.18 -8.47 13.34
C ALA A 70 -17.53 -8.55 14.08
N ASP A 71 -18.65 -8.24 13.43
CA ASP A 71 -19.96 -8.50 14.01
C ASP A 71 -20.28 -9.98 13.80
N ASN A 72 -20.24 -10.74 14.91
CA ASN A 72 -20.53 -12.17 15.09
C ASN A 72 -19.33 -13.13 15.25
N PHE A 73 -18.07 -12.66 15.28
CA PHE A 73 -16.97 -13.56 15.65
C PHE A 73 -17.06 -13.85 17.17
N GLY A 74 -17.52 -15.06 17.54
CA GLY A 74 -17.63 -15.50 18.93
C GLY A 74 -19.01 -15.40 19.59
N LYS A 75 -20.09 -15.02 18.87
CA LYS A 75 -21.44 -14.97 19.47
C LYS A 75 -22.03 -16.35 19.82
N GLU A 76 -21.47 -17.44 19.32
CA GLU A 76 -21.91 -18.82 19.64
C GLU A 76 -21.18 -19.47 20.83
N VAL A 77 -20.19 -18.80 21.45
CA VAL A 77 -19.38 -19.37 22.56
C VAL A 77 -19.81 -18.83 23.94
N ALA A 78 -20.91 -18.09 24.01
CA ALA A 78 -21.46 -17.54 25.24
C ALA A 78 -22.97 -17.80 25.31
N GLU A 79 -23.35 -19.07 25.31
CA GLU A 79 -24.59 -19.50 25.97
C GLU A 79 -24.16 -20.36 27.16
N ASP A 80 -24.47 -19.87 28.37
CA ASP A 80 -24.18 -20.50 29.67
C ASP A 80 -24.93 -21.84 29.87
#